data_AF-A0A4Y2Q2E1-F1
#
_entry.id   AF-A0A4Y2Q2E1-F1
#
_cell.length_a   1.000
_cell.length_b   1.000
_cell.length_c   1.000
_cell.angle_alpha   90.00
_cell.angle_beta   90.00
_cell.angle_gamma   90.00
#
_symmetry.space_group_name_H-M   'P 1'
#
loop_
_entity.id
_entity.type
_entity.pdbx_description
1 polymer ?
#
loop_
_entity_poly.entity_id
_entity_poly.type
_entity_poly.pdbx_seq_one_letter_code
_entity_poly.pdbx_strand_id
1 'polypeptide(L)'
;MWAERLYASVDGRALSASCKTAGQHTWVRSGTSLVPGRDFISMLKTRINALPTRTRTSRGRPNKIRSCRAGCAALETPNHVVQQCFRSHGLRIKRHNAIANYICRSLQQKGFKVTEEPVYPLTAGTLKPDLAAFKSNSALVLDVQVVGDSVELDSAHTA
;
A
#
# COMPACT_ATOMS: atom_id res chain seq x y z
N MET A 1 -27.11 7.07 6.23
CA MET A 1 -27.07 6.60 4.82
C MET A 1 -26.32 5.25 4.74
N TRP A 2 -26.53 4.40 3.71
CA TRP A 2 -25.89 3.06 3.68
C TRP A 2 -24.35 3.12 3.56
N ALA A 3 -23.82 4.14 2.87
CA ALA A 3 -22.38 4.34 2.66
C ALA A 3 -21.63 4.62 3.98
N GLU A 4 -22.19 5.46 4.85
CA GLU A 4 -21.61 5.73 6.19
C GLU A 4 -21.50 4.46 7.03
N ARG A 5 -22.51 3.58 6.98
CA ARG A 5 -22.48 2.28 7.66
C ARG A 5 -21.39 1.38 7.09
N LEU A 6 -21.17 1.42 5.78
CA LEU A 6 -20.08 0.69 5.12
C LEU A 6 -18.72 1.25 5.57
N TYR A 7 -18.53 2.57 5.55
CA TYR A 7 -17.29 3.22 5.97
C TYR A 7 -16.97 3.04 7.46
N ALA A 8 -17.99 2.91 8.31
CA ALA A 8 -17.79 2.57 9.72
C ALA A 8 -17.32 1.12 9.93
N SER A 9 -17.61 0.22 8.97
CA SER A 9 -17.26 -1.20 9.05
C SER A 9 -15.78 -1.47 8.72
N VAL A 10 -15.29 -2.64 9.15
CA VAL A 10 -13.93 -3.10 8.80
C VAL A 10 -13.72 -3.22 7.29
N ASP A 11 -14.76 -3.57 6.52
CA ASP A 11 -14.61 -3.76 5.07
C ASP A 11 -14.56 -2.46 4.30
N GLY A 12 -15.36 -1.49 4.72
CA GLY A 12 -15.54 -0.25 3.98
C GLY A 12 -14.69 0.91 4.47
N ARG A 13 -14.05 0.81 5.65
CA ARG A 13 -13.27 1.92 6.22
C ARG A 13 -12.26 2.51 5.24
N ALA A 14 -11.53 1.65 4.56
CA ALA A 14 -10.54 2.06 3.55
C ALA A 14 -11.17 2.72 2.31
N LEU A 15 -12.42 2.40 1.99
CA LEU A 15 -13.15 2.97 0.86
C LEU A 15 -13.69 4.38 1.14
N SER A 16 -13.60 4.89 2.36
CA SER A 16 -14.12 6.22 2.71
C SER A 16 -13.40 7.35 1.98
N ALA A 17 -12.07 7.24 1.83
CA ALA A 17 -11.25 8.21 1.11
C ALA A 17 -11.18 7.93 -0.40
N SER A 18 -11.74 6.81 -0.86
CA SER A 18 -11.65 6.40 -2.26
C SER A 18 -12.15 7.52 -3.20
N CYS A 19 -13.29 8.13 -2.94
CA CYS A 19 -13.81 9.18 -3.84
C CYS A 19 -12.86 10.37 -4.07
N LYS A 20 -11.82 10.56 -3.23
CA LYS A 20 -10.84 11.64 -3.35
C LYS A 20 -9.86 11.45 -4.52
N THR A 21 -9.66 10.23 -5.01
CA THR A 21 -8.69 9.94 -6.08
C THR A 21 -9.42 9.56 -7.37
N ALA A 22 -9.40 10.45 -8.37
CA ALA A 22 -9.99 10.17 -9.67
C ALA A 22 -9.33 8.96 -10.34
N GLY A 23 -10.13 8.10 -10.99
CA GLY A 23 -9.61 7.00 -11.82
C GLY A 23 -9.04 5.78 -11.07
N GLN A 24 -8.95 5.77 -9.75
CA GLN A 24 -8.42 4.61 -8.99
C GLN A 24 -9.24 3.31 -9.14
N HIS A 25 -10.50 3.42 -9.62
CA HIS A 25 -11.38 2.28 -9.87
C HIS A 25 -11.41 1.89 -11.34
N THR A 26 -10.71 2.61 -12.21
CA THR A 26 -10.71 2.35 -13.66
C THR A 26 -10.27 0.92 -13.94
N TRP A 27 -9.25 0.41 -13.23
CA TRP A 27 -8.79 -0.98 -13.38
C TRP A 27 -9.88 -2.03 -13.11
N VAL A 28 -10.86 -1.73 -12.24
CA VAL A 28 -11.99 -2.64 -11.99
C VAL A 28 -12.91 -2.70 -13.21
N ARG A 29 -13.12 -1.56 -13.88
CA ARG A 29 -13.95 -1.43 -15.09
C ARG A 29 -13.23 -1.96 -16.34
N SER A 30 -11.90 -1.82 -16.38
CA SER A 30 -11.06 -2.29 -17.49
C SER A 30 -10.85 -3.83 -17.49
N GLY A 31 -11.38 -4.55 -16.51
CA GLY A 31 -11.35 -6.01 -16.45
C GLY A 31 -9.95 -6.59 -16.22
N THR A 32 -9.68 -7.76 -16.79
CA THR A 32 -8.45 -8.54 -16.56
C THR A 32 -7.22 -8.02 -17.33
N SER A 33 -7.20 -6.74 -17.70
CA SER A 33 -6.17 -6.13 -18.57
C SER A 33 -4.74 -6.52 -18.14
N LEU A 34 -4.13 -7.47 -18.85
CA LEU A 34 -2.80 -8.07 -18.64
C LEU A 34 -2.61 -8.94 -17.38
N VAL A 35 -3.68 -9.32 -16.68
CA VAL A 35 -3.62 -10.19 -15.50
C VAL A 35 -4.46 -11.46 -15.69
N PRO A 36 -3.99 -12.64 -15.26
CA PRO A 36 -4.82 -13.84 -15.23
C PRO A 36 -6.11 -13.61 -14.43
N GLY A 37 -7.24 -14.18 -14.88
CA GLY A 37 -8.54 -13.97 -14.23
C GLY A 37 -8.56 -14.33 -12.73
N ARG A 38 -7.84 -15.37 -12.32
CA ARG A 38 -7.67 -15.75 -10.90
C ARG A 38 -7.01 -14.64 -10.05
N ASP A 39 -6.08 -13.91 -10.66
CA ASP A 39 -5.31 -12.85 -9.99
C ASP A 39 -6.18 -11.59 -9.93
N PHE A 40 -6.93 -11.30 -11.00
CA PHE A 40 -7.95 -10.25 -11.00
C PHE A 40 -8.99 -10.47 -9.88
N ILE A 41 -9.52 -11.69 -9.72
CA ILE A 41 -10.44 -12.04 -8.63
C ILE A 41 -9.77 -11.81 -7.26
N SER A 42 -8.49 -12.17 -7.12
CA SER A 42 -7.73 -11.98 -5.87
C SER A 42 -7.47 -10.49 -5.56
N MET A 43 -7.23 -9.68 -6.59
CA MET A 43 -7.12 -8.21 -6.47
C MET A 43 -8.45 -7.60 -6.02
N LEU A 44 -9.57 -8.01 -6.63
CA LEU A 44 -10.90 -7.58 -6.19
C LEU A 44 -11.14 -7.97 -4.73
N LYS A 45 -10.85 -9.22 -4.35
CA LYS A 45 -11.00 -9.66 -2.96
C LYS A 45 -10.15 -8.83 -2.00
N THR A 46 -8.94 -8.46 -2.39
CA THR A 46 -8.09 -7.55 -1.58
C THR A 46 -8.75 -6.19 -1.44
N ARG A 47 -9.24 -5.61 -2.55
CA ARG A 47 -9.87 -4.29 -2.61
C ARG A 47 -11.08 -4.16 -1.68
N ILE A 48 -11.97 -5.15 -1.68
CA ILE A 48 -13.21 -5.12 -0.88
C ILE A 48 -13.06 -5.80 0.48
N ASN A 49 -11.83 -5.96 0.96
CA ASN A 49 -11.50 -6.65 2.21
C ASN A 49 -12.10 -8.06 2.33
N ALA A 50 -12.26 -8.75 1.20
CA ALA A 50 -12.88 -10.06 1.10
C ALA A 50 -11.93 -11.26 1.26
N LEU A 51 -10.64 -11.03 1.52
CA LEU A 51 -9.70 -12.10 1.83
C LEU A 51 -10.14 -12.87 3.10
N PRO A 52 -9.86 -14.18 3.18
CA PRO A 52 -10.30 -15.07 4.28
C PRO A 52 -9.49 -14.85 5.58
N THR A 53 -9.37 -13.61 6.01
CA THR A 53 -8.77 -13.22 7.29
C THR A 53 -9.65 -13.66 8.45
N ARG A 54 -9.07 -13.89 9.63
CA ARG A 54 -9.82 -14.26 10.83
C ARG A 54 -10.87 -13.21 11.20
N THR A 55 -10.61 -11.92 11.02
CA THR A 55 -11.63 -10.88 11.25
C THR A 55 -12.82 -11.04 10.33
N ARG A 56 -12.62 -11.48 9.08
CA ARG A 56 -13.71 -11.73 8.14
C ARG A 56 -14.46 -13.04 8.44
N THR A 57 -13.73 -14.13 8.66
CA THR A 57 -14.34 -15.48 8.83
C THR A 57 -14.95 -15.70 10.22
N SER A 58 -14.70 -14.81 11.18
CA SER A 58 -15.31 -14.79 12.52
C SER A 58 -16.59 -13.97 12.62
N ARG A 59 -17.08 -13.40 11.51
CA ARG A 59 -18.35 -12.66 11.52
C ARG A 59 -19.52 -13.52 11.95
N GLY A 60 -20.41 -12.95 12.74
CA GLY A 60 -21.53 -13.67 13.37
C GLY A 60 -21.10 -14.71 14.40
N ARG A 61 -19.80 -14.77 14.75
CA ARG A 61 -19.22 -15.78 15.66
C ARG A 61 -18.39 -15.06 16.73
N PRO A 62 -19.01 -14.56 17.81
CA PRO A 62 -18.31 -13.73 18.81
C PRO A 62 -17.14 -14.45 19.48
N ASN A 63 -17.25 -15.77 19.67
CA ASN A 63 -16.23 -16.58 20.35
C ASN A 63 -15.07 -17.02 19.45
N LYS A 64 -15.02 -16.60 18.17
CA LYS A 64 -13.93 -16.97 17.27
C LYS A 64 -12.77 -15.98 17.38
N ILE A 65 -11.56 -16.52 17.49
CA ILE A 65 -10.31 -15.76 17.55
C ILE A 65 -10.17 -14.88 16.30
N ARG A 66 -9.87 -13.60 16.51
CA ARG A 66 -9.66 -12.59 15.45
C ARG A 66 -8.22 -12.12 15.33
N SER A 67 -7.36 -12.45 16.28
CA SER A 67 -5.94 -12.09 16.27
C SER A 67 -5.20 -12.72 15.10
N CYS A 68 -4.13 -12.09 14.65
CA CYS A 68 -3.30 -12.55 13.54
C CYS A 68 -2.83 -13.99 13.69
N ARG A 69 -2.97 -14.81 12.63
CA ARG A 69 -2.45 -16.19 12.56
C ARG A 69 -0.93 -16.26 12.67
N ALA A 70 -0.24 -15.16 12.37
CA ALA A 70 1.20 -15.05 12.55
C ALA A 70 1.61 -14.75 14.00
N GLY A 71 0.66 -14.56 14.93
CA GLY A 71 0.98 -14.25 16.33
C GLY A 71 1.19 -12.77 16.63
N CYS A 72 0.82 -11.86 15.72
CA CYS A 72 0.79 -10.43 16.02
C CYS A 72 -0.32 -10.09 17.03
N ALA A 73 -0.08 -9.08 17.87
CA ALA A 73 -1.08 -8.55 18.82
C ALA A 73 -2.29 -7.86 18.14
N ALA A 74 -2.20 -7.62 16.82
CA ALA A 74 -3.25 -6.97 16.04
C ALA A 74 -4.35 -7.95 15.57
N LEU A 75 -5.52 -7.40 15.25
CA LEU A 75 -6.57 -8.12 14.52
C LEU A 75 -6.10 -8.51 13.12
N GLU A 76 -6.43 -9.71 12.69
CA GLU A 76 -6.12 -10.16 11.34
C GLU A 76 -7.08 -9.52 10.35
N THR A 77 -6.67 -8.42 9.74
CA THR A 77 -7.35 -7.75 8.64
C THR A 77 -6.45 -7.78 7.40
N PRO A 78 -7.00 -7.60 6.18
CA PRO A 78 -6.17 -7.49 4.97
C PRO A 78 -5.15 -6.36 5.11
N ASN A 79 -5.55 -5.22 5.68
CA ASN A 79 -4.65 -4.10 5.95
C ASN A 79 -3.49 -4.52 6.87
N HIS A 80 -3.77 -5.17 8.00
CA HIS A 80 -2.70 -5.68 8.88
C HIS A 80 -1.79 -6.66 8.14
N VAL A 81 -2.36 -7.65 7.45
CA VAL A 81 -1.59 -8.69 6.74
C VAL A 81 -0.72 -8.08 5.66
N VAL A 82 -1.21 -7.10 4.91
CA VAL A 82 -0.49 -6.52 3.76
C VAL A 82 0.46 -5.38 4.17
N GLN A 83 0.16 -4.62 5.23
CA GLN A 83 0.91 -3.42 5.60
C GLN A 83 1.83 -3.58 6.81
N GLN A 84 1.52 -4.46 7.76
CA GLN A 84 2.19 -4.46 9.08
C GLN A 84 2.77 -5.82 9.47
N CYS A 85 2.06 -6.90 9.18
CA CYS A 85 2.39 -8.24 9.67
C CYS A 85 3.80 -8.68 9.29
N PHE A 86 4.66 -9.05 10.25
CA PHE A 86 6.03 -9.47 9.95
C PHE A 86 6.11 -10.63 8.94
N ARG A 87 5.11 -11.51 8.92
CA ARG A 87 5.04 -12.66 7.98
C ARG A 87 4.98 -12.24 6.51
N SER A 88 4.48 -11.05 6.21
CA SER A 88 4.41 -10.51 4.84
C SER A 88 5.51 -9.49 4.55
N HIS A 89 6.46 -9.28 5.46
CA HIS A 89 7.46 -8.22 5.36
C HIS A 89 8.22 -8.21 4.03
N GLY A 90 8.71 -9.38 3.58
CA GLY A 90 9.39 -9.48 2.29
C GLY A 90 8.51 -9.12 1.08
N LEU A 91 7.19 -9.38 1.15
CA LEU A 91 6.25 -8.96 0.11
C LEU A 91 6.00 -7.45 0.14
N ARG A 92 6.06 -6.83 1.32
CA ARG A 92 5.99 -5.36 1.43
C ARG A 92 7.18 -4.71 0.78
N ILE A 93 8.39 -5.20 1.05
CA ILE A 93 9.63 -4.73 0.40
C ILE A 93 9.53 -4.91 -1.11
N LYS A 94 9.11 -6.08 -1.60
CA LYS A 94 8.94 -6.31 -3.04
C LYS A 94 7.97 -5.31 -3.69
N ARG A 95 6.85 -5.01 -3.03
CA ARG A 95 5.86 -4.03 -3.51
C ARG A 95 6.42 -2.61 -3.51
N HIS A 96 7.11 -2.23 -2.44
CA HIS A 96 7.83 -0.96 -2.35
C HIS A 96 8.80 -0.78 -3.51
N ASN A 97 9.72 -1.74 -3.68
CA ASN A 97 10.75 -1.69 -4.71
C ASN A 97 10.13 -1.70 -6.11
N ALA A 98 9.02 -2.43 -6.34
CA ALA A 98 8.33 -2.40 -7.62
C ALA A 98 7.83 -1.00 -7.99
N ILE A 99 7.31 -0.24 -7.02
CA ILE A 99 6.84 1.13 -7.22
C ILE A 99 8.02 2.09 -7.38
N ALA A 100 9.05 1.98 -6.55
CA ALA A 100 10.27 2.79 -6.68
C ALA A 100 10.92 2.59 -8.06
N ASN A 101 11.06 1.35 -8.53
CA ASN A 101 11.57 1.02 -9.86
C ASN A 101 10.70 1.59 -10.98
N TYR A 102 9.37 1.56 -10.82
CA TYR A 102 8.45 2.15 -11.80
C TYR A 102 8.63 3.67 -11.89
N ILE A 103 8.74 4.35 -10.76
CA ILE A 103 8.99 5.80 -10.68
C ILE A 103 10.35 6.13 -11.29
N CYS A 104 11.41 5.39 -10.92
CA CYS A 104 12.76 5.53 -11.47
C CYS A 104 12.74 5.49 -13.01
N ARG A 105 12.17 4.41 -13.59
CA ARG A 105 12.06 4.26 -15.05
C ARG A 105 11.26 5.39 -15.70
N SER A 106 10.16 5.81 -15.07
CA SER A 106 9.32 6.90 -15.58
C SER A 106 10.07 8.24 -15.59
N LEU A 107 10.91 8.51 -14.59
CA LEU A 107 11.74 9.71 -14.52
C LEU A 107 12.88 9.67 -15.54
N GLN A 108 13.54 8.52 -15.69
CA GLN A 108 14.58 8.30 -16.70
C GLN A 108 14.03 8.53 -18.12
N GLN A 109 12.84 8.02 -18.44
CA GLN A 109 12.16 8.28 -19.71
C GLN A 109 11.85 9.76 -19.94
N LYS A 110 11.64 10.53 -18.87
CA LYS A 110 11.47 11.99 -18.91
C LYS A 110 12.80 12.75 -18.95
N GLY A 111 13.94 12.06 -19.06
CA GLY A 111 15.27 12.65 -19.16
C GLY A 111 15.89 13.08 -17.84
N PHE A 112 15.45 12.53 -16.70
CA PHE A 112 16.14 12.70 -15.43
C PHE A 112 17.30 11.70 -15.29
N LYS A 113 18.41 12.14 -14.71
CA LYS A 113 19.43 11.23 -14.16
C LYS A 113 19.00 10.82 -12.76
N VAL A 114 18.69 9.54 -12.55
CA VAL A 114 18.18 9.02 -11.27
C VAL A 114 19.24 8.15 -10.61
N THR A 115 19.46 8.36 -9.31
CA THR A 115 20.25 7.49 -8.44
C THR A 115 19.29 6.80 -7.46
N GLU A 116 19.39 5.47 -7.37
CA GLU A 116 18.60 4.64 -6.47
C GLU A 116 19.35 4.41 -5.16
N GLU A 117 18.64 4.47 -4.03
CA GLU A 117 19.15 4.37 -2.66
C GLU A 117 20.46 5.14 -2.40
N PRO A 118 20.59 6.42 -2.84
CA PRO A 118 21.83 7.17 -2.64
C PRO A 118 22.12 7.38 -1.16
N VAL A 119 23.40 7.43 -0.82
CA VAL A 119 23.87 7.68 0.53
C VAL A 119 24.57 9.02 0.56
N TYR A 120 24.01 9.96 1.32
CA TYR A 120 24.57 11.29 1.52
C TYR A 120 25.10 11.43 2.94
N PRO A 121 26.39 11.21 3.17
CA PRO A 121 27.00 11.47 4.48
C PRO A 121 27.08 12.98 4.71
N LEU A 122 26.43 13.47 5.78
CA LEU A 122 26.49 14.85 6.22
C LEU A 122 27.06 14.92 7.64
N THR A 123 27.51 16.10 8.06
CA THR A 123 28.03 16.35 9.41
C THR A 123 27.00 16.04 10.50
N ALA A 124 25.71 16.26 10.22
CA ALA A 124 24.60 16.01 11.14
C ALA A 124 24.05 14.57 11.07
N GLY A 125 24.56 13.73 10.16
CA GLY A 125 24.09 12.36 9.97
C GLY A 125 24.01 11.96 8.50
N THR A 126 23.73 10.69 8.26
CA THR A 126 23.62 10.13 6.90
C THR A 126 22.16 10.17 6.44
N LEU A 127 21.90 10.80 5.29
CA LEU A 127 20.60 10.74 4.63
C LEU A 127 20.60 9.65 3.55
N LYS A 128 19.52 8.88 3.50
CA LYS A 128 19.33 7.77 2.56
C LYS A 128 17.91 7.77 1.98
N PRO A 129 17.59 8.67 1.03
CA PRO A 129 16.31 8.61 0.35
C PRO A 129 16.25 7.39 -0.60
N ASP A 130 15.06 6.97 -1.01
CA ASP A 130 14.92 5.88 -1.98
C ASP A 130 15.40 6.27 -3.37
N LEU A 131 15.10 7.49 -3.82
CA LEU A 131 15.52 8.00 -5.13
C LEU A 131 15.96 9.46 -5.04
N ALA A 132 17.02 9.80 -5.76
CA ALA A 132 17.38 11.18 -6.09
C ALA A 132 17.44 11.35 -7.60
N ALA A 133 16.65 12.27 -8.14
CA ALA A 133 16.54 12.51 -9.58
C ALA A 133 16.92 13.94 -9.94
N PHE A 134 17.80 14.09 -10.95
CA PHE A 134 18.36 15.37 -11.34
C PHE A 134 18.06 15.66 -12.82
N LYS A 135 17.65 16.89 -13.12
CA LYS A 135 17.48 17.37 -14.49
C LYS A 135 17.70 18.88 -14.55
N SER A 136 18.63 19.30 -15.40
CA SER A 136 19.01 20.72 -15.54
C SER A 136 19.36 21.35 -14.18
N ASN A 137 18.59 22.33 -13.70
CA ASN A 137 18.80 23.00 -12.42
C ASN A 137 17.77 22.57 -11.35
N SER A 138 17.22 21.37 -11.47
CA SER A 138 16.22 20.82 -10.54
C SER A 138 16.62 19.46 -10.03
N ALA A 139 16.36 19.23 -8.74
CA ALA A 139 16.53 17.95 -8.07
C ALA A 139 15.22 17.55 -7.39
N LEU A 140 14.88 16.27 -7.47
CA LEU A 140 13.78 15.64 -6.75
C LEU A 140 14.37 14.59 -5.81
N VAL A 141 14.00 14.67 -4.53
CA VAL A 141 14.32 13.64 -3.53
C VAL A 141 13.00 12.96 -3.21
N LEU A 142 12.96 11.64 -3.37
CA LEU A 142 11.73 10.86 -3.28
C LEU A 142 11.94 9.70 -2.29
N ASP A 143 10.97 9.55 -1.40
CA ASP A 143 10.82 8.42 -0.49
C ASP A 143 9.48 7.76 -0.82
N VAL A 144 9.50 6.47 -1.13
CA VAL A 144 8.36 5.75 -1.68
C VAL A 144 7.62 5.10 -0.53
N GLN A 145 6.37 5.51 -0.33
CA GLN A 145 5.53 4.91 0.69
C GLN A 145 4.28 4.28 0.10
N VAL A 146 3.95 3.08 0.59
CA VAL A 146 2.70 2.38 0.27
C VAL A 146 1.89 2.24 1.55
N VAL A 147 1.05 3.22 1.82
CA VAL A 147 0.16 3.21 2.99
C VAL A 147 -1.16 2.51 2.68
N GLY A 148 -1.83 2.03 3.72
CA GLY A 148 -3.25 1.69 3.63
C GLY A 148 -4.10 2.91 3.94
N ASP A 149 -5.31 2.95 3.40
CA ASP A 149 -6.26 4.07 3.53
C ASP A 149 -6.75 4.35 4.98
N SER A 150 -6.25 3.61 5.98
CA SER A 150 -6.59 3.78 7.39
C SER A 150 -5.67 4.74 8.15
N VAL A 151 -4.61 5.23 7.51
CA VAL A 151 -3.63 6.15 8.10
C VAL A 151 -3.38 7.29 7.11
N GLU A 152 -3.40 8.53 7.58
CA GLU A 152 -3.01 9.69 6.78
C GLU A 152 -1.52 9.59 6.39
N LEU A 153 -1.18 9.97 5.17
CA LEU A 153 0.17 9.80 4.59
C LEU A 153 1.26 10.41 5.47
N ASP A 154 1.07 11.66 5.91
CA ASP A 154 2.05 12.35 6.75
C ASP A 154 2.26 11.67 8.10
N SER A 155 1.17 11.13 8.68
CA SER A 155 1.24 10.38 9.93
C SER A 155 1.92 9.02 9.76
N ALA A 156 1.84 8.44 8.56
CA ALA A 156 2.50 7.18 8.24
C ALA A 156 4.01 7.36 7.97
N HIS A 157 4.45 8.55 7.51
CA HIS A 157 5.86 8.84 7.28
C HIS A 157 6.65 8.99 8.60
N THR A 158 5.98 9.43 9.67
CA THR A 158 6.59 9.64 11.00
C THR A 158 6.57 8.42 11.93
N ALA A 159 5.93 7.31 11.52
CA ALA A 159 5.60 6.17 12.37
C ALA A 159 6.58 4.98 12.24
#